data_AF-W5SYA3-F1
#
_entry.id   AF-W5SYA3-F1
#
_cell.length_a   1.000
_cell.length_b   1.000
_cell.length_c   1.000
_cell.angle_alpha   90.00
_cell.angle_beta   90.00
_cell.angle_gamma   90.00
#
_symmetry.space_group_name_H-M   'P 1'
#
loop_
_entity.id
_entity.type
_entity.pdbx_description
1 polymer ?
#
loop_
_entity_poly.entity_id
_entity_poly.type
_entity_poly.pdbx_seq_one_letter_code
_entity_poly.pdbx_strand_id
1 'polypeptide(L)'
;MRVMLKLEMIKRLKIPLIQGLIVLVKQVSYLVILVVAGGISSNPEKAAVDAAKAVGASTGADILKAIIKDKGDSAKLANNTPTTTVTSITKSHDATIAGAIVLRAMAPGGKFANGTSGNDISTAVKGVAVSAVTKALDTLTIAIRKTINTGLKTVKDAITKS
;
A
#
# COMPACT_ATOMS: atom_id res chain seq x y z
N MET A 1 -2.91 39.92 22.72
CA MET A 1 -2.42 39.75 21.33
C MET A 1 -1.67 38.42 21.09
N ARG A 2 -0.77 37.97 21.97
CA ARG A 2 0.02 36.72 21.76
C ARG A 2 -0.77 35.40 21.69
N VAL A 3 -1.92 35.30 22.37
CA VAL A 3 -2.78 34.09 22.35
C VAL A 3 -3.51 33.93 21.00
N MET A 4 -3.84 35.05 20.36
CA MET A 4 -4.55 35.08 19.08
C MET A 4 -3.64 34.61 17.93
N LEU A 5 -2.36 34.99 17.93
CA LEU A 5 -1.37 34.48 16.97
C LEU A 5 -1.15 32.97 17.08
N LYS A 6 -1.13 32.41 18.30
CA LYS A 6 -1.00 30.96 18.50
C LYS A 6 -2.20 30.18 17.94
N LEU A 7 -3.40 30.75 18.06
CA LEU A 7 -4.63 30.13 17.56
C LEU A 7 -4.69 30.16 16.02
N GLU A 8 -4.22 31.25 15.39
CA GLU A 8 -4.12 31.36 13.94
C GLU A 8 -3.06 30.43 13.36
N MET A 9 -1.90 30.29 14.01
CA MET A 9 -0.88 29.32 13.60
C MET A 9 -1.37 27.87 13.69
N ILE A 10 -2.13 27.53 14.74
CA ILE A 10 -2.71 26.18 14.90
C ILE A 10 -3.78 25.89 13.83
N LYS A 11 -4.62 26.89 13.48
CA LYS A 11 -5.60 26.75 12.38
C LYS A 11 -4.91 26.58 11.03
N ARG A 12 -3.86 27.37 10.75
CA ARG A 12 -3.09 27.28 9.50
C ARG A 12 -2.31 25.96 9.36
N LEU A 13 -1.97 25.30 10.47
CA LEU A 13 -1.28 23.99 10.43
C LEU A 13 -2.23 22.79 10.32
N LYS A 14 -3.45 22.86 10.91
CA LYS A 14 -4.40 21.74 10.93
C LYS A 14 -5.26 21.61 9.67
N ILE A 15 -5.62 22.72 9.03
CA ILE A 15 -6.39 22.73 7.77
C ILE A 15 -5.68 22.00 6.62
N PRO A 16 -4.39 22.21 6.33
CA PRO A 16 -3.73 21.49 5.23
C PRO A 16 -3.54 20.00 5.56
N LEU A 17 -3.42 19.61 6.83
CA LEU A 17 -3.29 18.21 7.24
C LEU A 17 -4.60 17.43 7.08
N ILE A 18 -5.73 18.04 7.43
CA ILE A 18 -7.06 17.45 7.26
C ILE A 18 -7.49 17.48 5.80
N GLN A 19 -7.20 18.56 5.06
CA GLN A 19 -7.45 18.64 3.62
C GLN A 19 -6.55 17.67 2.84
N GLY A 20 -5.30 17.49 3.24
CA GLY A 20 -4.41 16.48 2.66
C GLY A 20 -4.93 15.06 2.87
N LEU A 21 -5.47 14.75 4.05
CA LEU A 21 -6.08 13.45 4.33
C LEU A 21 -7.42 13.26 3.59
N ILE A 22 -8.26 14.30 3.47
CA ILE A 22 -9.51 14.27 2.69
C ILE A 22 -9.23 14.16 1.19
N VAL A 23 -8.20 14.82 0.67
CA VAL A 23 -7.74 14.67 -0.71
C VAL A 23 -7.16 13.28 -0.91
N LEU A 24 -6.42 12.72 0.06
CA LEU A 24 -5.92 11.35 -0.02
C LEU A 24 -7.07 10.32 0.00
N VAL A 25 -8.10 10.52 0.83
CA VAL A 25 -9.30 9.66 0.87
C VAL A 25 -10.16 9.86 -0.39
N LYS A 26 -10.31 11.08 -0.92
CA LYS A 26 -10.96 11.35 -2.22
C LYS A 26 -10.18 10.75 -3.39
N GLN A 27 -8.84 10.76 -3.36
CA GLN A 27 -7.99 10.14 -4.38
C GLN A 27 -8.06 8.61 -4.31
N VAL A 28 -8.26 8.04 -3.12
CA VAL A 28 -8.59 6.61 -2.96
C VAL A 28 -9.99 6.30 -3.53
N SER A 29 -10.97 7.21 -3.40
CA SER A 29 -12.31 7.05 -4.01
C SER A 29 -12.37 7.32 -5.52
N TYR A 30 -11.43 8.10 -6.09
CA TYR A 30 -11.33 8.32 -7.55
C TYR A 30 -10.44 7.31 -8.27
N LEU A 31 -9.87 6.33 -7.55
CA LEU A 31 -9.13 5.22 -8.15
C LEU A 31 -10.06 4.13 -8.68
N VAL A 32 -11.06 4.50 -9.49
CA VAL A 32 -11.62 3.58 -10.48
C VAL A 32 -10.51 3.33 -11.50
N ILE A 33 -9.81 2.22 -11.31
CA ILE A 33 -8.73 1.71 -12.15
C ILE A 33 -9.08 1.87 -13.63
N LEU A 34 -8.37 2.80 -14.28
CA LEU A 34 -8.38 2.96 -15.73
C LEU A 34 -7.46 1.89 -16.33
N VAL A 35 -8.10 0.87 -16.91
CA VAL A 35 -7.52 -0.29 -17.61
C VAL A 35 -6.54 0.17 -18.70
N VAL A 36 -5.39 -0.49 -18.83
CA VAL A 36 -4.52 -0.37 -20.01
C VAL A 36 -4.70 -1.61 -20.87
N ALA A 37 -4.85 -1.37 -22.17
CA ALA A 37 -4.80 -2.36 -23.24
C ALA A 37 -3.40 -2.98 -23.31
N GLY A 38 -3.26 -4.16 -22.71
CA GLY A 38 -2.08 -5.01 -22.77
C GLY A 38 -2.51 -6.38 -22.26
N GLY A 39 -3.04 -7.21 -23.15
CA GLY A 39 -3.60 -8.51 -22.80
C GLY A 39 -2.53 -9.44 -22.23
N ILE A 40 -2.84 -10.12 -21.14
CA ILE A 40 -2.02 -11.23 -20.65
C ILE A 40 -2.17 -12.40 -21.63
N SER A 41 -1.10 -12.77 -22.34
CA SER A 41 -1.10 -13.89 -23.33
C SER A 41 -1.33 -15.27 -22.69
N SER A 42 -1.18 -15.40 -21.37
CA SER A 42 -1.29 -16.65 -20.63
C SER A 42 -2.24 -16.52 -19.44
N ASN A 43 -3.44 -17.08 -19.58
CA ASN A 43 -4.46 -17.29 -18.54
C ASN A 43 -4.53 -16.19 -17.44
N PRO A 44 -5.17 -15.04 -17.73
CA PRO A 44 -5.30 -13.92 -16.78
C PRO A 44 -5.94 -14.33 -15.44
N GLU A 45 -6.89 -15.26 -15.46
CA GLU A 45 -7.57 -15.78 -14.26
C GLU A 45 -6.59 -16.47 -13.32
N LYS A 46 -5.70 -17.30 -13.87
CA LYS A 46 -4.64 -17.96 -13.09
C LYS A 46 -3.71 -16.94 -12.45
N ALA A 47 -3.31 -15.89 -13.19
CA ALA A 47 -2.46 -14.84 -12.65
C ALA A 47 -3.13 -14.08 -11.48
N ALA A 48 -4.43 -13.78 -11.62
CA ALA A 48 -5.20 -13.17 -10.53
C ALA A 48 -5.30 -14.09 -9.31
N VAL A 49 -5.54 -15.39 -9.51
CA VAL A 49 -5.58 -16.39 -8.44
C VAL A 49 -4.24 -16.54 -7.73
N ASP A 50 -3.14 -16.61 -8.46
CA ASP A 50 -1.80 -16.74 -7.88
C ASP A 50 -1.42 -15.47 -7.09
N ALA A 51 -1.78 -14.29 -7.60
CA ALA A 51 -1.64 -13.03 -6.86
C ALA A 51 -2.49 -13.03 -5.58
N ALA A 52 -3.73 -13.52 -5.63
CA ALA A 52 -4.60 -13.65 -4.46
C ALA A 52 -4.02 -14.62 -3.42
N LYS A 53 -3.45 -15.75 -3.85
CA LYS A 53 -2.78 -16.72 -2.97
C LYS A 53 -1.58 -16.10 -2.27
N ALA A 54 -0.74 -15.35 -3.01
CA ALA A 54 0.42 -14.67 -2.44
C ALA A 54 0.02 -13.61 -1.38
N VAL A 55 -1.02 -12.81 -1.67
CA VAL A 55 -1.57 -11.85 -0.69
C VAL A 55 -2.24 -12.56 0.49
N GLY A 56 -2.88 -13.70 0.25
CA GLY A 56 -3.51 -14.53 1.29
C GLY A 56 -2.48 -15.13 2.25
N ALA A 57 -1.42 -15.73 1.71
CA ALA A 57 -0.34 -16.40 2.44
C ALA A 57 0.56 -15.42 3.21
N SER A 58 0.69 -14.18 2.75
CA SER A 58 1.50 -13.17 3.41
C SER A 58 0.79 -12.51 4.60
N THR A 59 1.53 -12.32 5.69
CA THR A 59 1.09 -11.47 6.81
C THR A 59 1.39 -10.00 6.49
N GLY A 60 0.64 -9.07 7.08
CA GLY A 60 0.91 -7.64 6.87
C GLY A 60 2.31 -7.22 7.34
N ALA A 61 2.90 -7.91 8.32
CA ALA A 61 4.28 -7.67 8.75
C ALA A 61 5.30 -8.11 7.69
N ASP A 62 5.06 -9.24 7.01
CA ASP A 62 5.94 -9.72 5.94
C ASP A 62 5.85 -8.82 4.71
N ILE A 63 4.65 -8.34 4.38
CA ILE A 63 4.44 -7.33 3.34
C ILE A 63 5.21 -6.04 3.69
N LEU A 64 5.08 -5.54 4.92
CA LEU A 64 5.81 -4.35 5.37
C LEU A 64 7.34 -4.55 5.27
N LYS A 65 7.86 -5.69 5.71
CA LYS A 65 9.29 -6.04 5.56
C LYS A 65 9.73 -6.09 4.09
N ALA A 66 8.84 -6.50 3.19
CA ALA A 66 9.15 -6.59 1.77
C ALA A 66 9.20 -5.22 1.07
N ILE A 67 8.45 -4.22 1.55
CA ILE A 67 8.40 -2.87 0.94
C ILE A 67 9.41 -1.88 1.52
N ILE A 68 9.87 -2.06 2.77
CA ILE A 68 10.85 -1.16 3.40
C ILE A 68 12.28 -1.33 2.86
N LYS A 69 12.54 -2.41 2.13
CA LYS A 69 13.85 -2.64 1.52
C LYS A 69 14.03 -1.69 0.35
N ASP A 70 14.95 -0.73 0.48
CA ASP A 70 15.29 0.17 -0.62
C ASP A 70 15.77 -0.63 -1.83
N LYS A 71 15.23 -0.32 -3.01
CA LYS A 71 15.46 -1.06 -4.27
C LYS A 71 15.27 -2.59 -4.14
N GLY A 72 14.44 -3.03 -3.20
CA GLY A 72 14.12 -4.43 -2.98
C GLY A 72 13.36 -5.05 -4.15
N ASP A 73 13.25 -6.37 -4.14
CA ASP A 73 12.63 -7.12 -5.23
C ASP A 73 11.15 -6.75 -5.46
N SER A 74 10.45 -6.36 -4.39
CA SER A 74 9.08 -5.82 -4.45
C SER A 74 9.00 -4.53 -5.27
N ALA A 75 9.96 -3.62 -5.08
CA ALA A 75 10.01 -2.35 -5.80
C ALA A 75 10.38 -2.57 -7.28
N LYS A 76 11.30 -3.51 -7.56
CA LYS A 76 11.64 -3.91 -8.93
C LYS A 76 10.43 -4.50 -9.67
N LEU A 77 9.65 -5.36 -9.02
CA LEU A 77 8.40 -5.89 -9.58
C LEU A 77 7.35 -4.79 -9.80
N ALA A 78 7.17 -3.88 -8.84
CA ALA A 78 6.17 -2.81 -8.94
C ALA A 78 6.47 -1.81 -10.07
N ASN A 79 7.75 -1.58 -10.35
CA ASN A 79 8.22 -0.68 -11.40
C ASN A 79 8.26 -1.35 -12.79
N ASN A 80 7.86 -2.62 -12.89
CA ASN A 80 7.87 -3.32 -14.15
C ASN A 80 6.92 -2.67 -15.17
N THR A 81 7.37 -2.60 -16.42
CA THR A 81 6.58 -2.13 -17.56
C THR A 81 6.27 -3.29 -18.52
N PRO A 82 5.19 -3.21 -19.32
CA PRO A 82 4.78 -4.31 -20.22
C PRO A 82 5.85 -4.76 -21.23
N THR A 83 6.84 -3.91 -21.52
CA THR A 83 7.93 -4.17 -22.48
C THR A 83 9.20 -4.69 -21.82
N THR A 84 9.23 -4.79 -20.49
CA THR A 84 10.39 -5.23 -19.73
C THR A 84 10.04 -6.50 -18.99
N THR A 85 10.77 -7.59 -19.18
CA THR A 85 10.66 -8.75 -18.29
C THR A 85 11.56 -8.51 -17.07
N VAL A 86 11.06 -8.69 -15.84
CA VAL A 86 11.92 -8.65 -14.65
C VAL A 86 12.72 -9.97 -14.57
N THR A 87 13.87 -10.01 -15.22
CA THR A 87 14.73 -11.22 -15.28
C THR A 87 15.59 -11.41 -14.03
N SER A 88 15.71 -10.38 -13.19
CA SER A 88 16.56 -10.38 -12.00
C SER A 88 15.92 -11.03 -10.76
N ILE A 89 14.70 -11.57 -10.87
CA ILE A 89 13.94 -12.13 -9.73
C ILE A 89 13.54 -13.56 -10.08
N THR A 90 14.41 -14.50 -9.69
CA THR A 90 14.31 -15.91 -10.08
C THR A 90 13.38 -16.72 -9.17
N LYS A 91 13.06 -16.21 -7.97
CA LYS A 91 12.03 -16.71 -7.05
C LYS A 91 11.48 -15.58 -6.20
N SER A 92 10.30 -15.07 -6.54
CA SER A 92 9.59 -14.12 -5.67
C SER A 92 8.78 -14.89 -4.63
N HIS A 93 9.11 -14.72 -3.35
CA HIS A 93 8.28 -15.21 -2.24
C HIS A 93 6.93 -14.46 -2.22
N ASP A 94 5.90 -15.08 -1.62
CA ASP A 94 4.55 -14.51 -1.54
C ASP A 94 4.52 -13.08 -0.98
N ALA A 95 5.35 -12.80 0.03
CA ALA A 95 5.49 -11.47 0.62
C ALA A 95 6.09 -10.43 -0.36
N THR A 96 7.00 -10.84 -1.25
CA THR A 96 7.58 -9.97 -2.28
C THR A 96 6.54 -9.63 -3.35
N ILE A 97 5.73 -10.61 -3.76
CA ILE A 97 4.64 -10.41 -4.73
C ILE A 97 3.58 -9.49 -4.11
N ALA A 98 3.16 -9.76 -2.87
CA ALA A 98 2.22 -8.92 -2.15
C ALA A 98 2.76 -7.49 -1.93
N GLY A 99 4.04 -7.35 -1.57
CA GLY A 99 4.72 -6.07 -1.46
C GLY A 99 4.74 -5.30 -2.78
N ALA A 100 5.00 -5.97 -3.90
CA ALA A 100 4.95 -5.36 -5.22
C ALA A 100 3.54 -4.88 -5.59
N ILE A 101 2.52 -5.67 -5.27
CA ILE A 101 1.11 -5.30 -5.48
C ILE A 101 0.77 -4.04 -4.67
N VAL A 102 1.18 -3.97 -3.40
CA VAL A 102 0.99 -2.78 -2.56
C VAL A 102 1.67 -1.56 -3.17
N LEU A 103 2.95 -1.67 -3.50
CA LEU A 103 3.71 -0.55 -4.09
C LEU A 103 3.08 -0.10 -5.42
N ARG A 104 2.66 -1.05 -6.27
CA ARG A 104 1.99 -0.73 -7.53
C ARG A 104 0.64 -0.08 -7.32
N ALA A 105 -0.17 -0.56 -6.38
CA ALA A 105 -1.49 -0.03 -6.10
C ALA A 105 -1.44 1.38 -5.49
N MET A 106 -0.41 1.67 -4.70
CA MET A 106 -0.20 2.98 -4.05
C MET A 106 0.54 3.98 -4.94
N ALA A 107 1.24 3.52 -5.98
CA ALA A 107 1.97 4.39 -6.89
C ALA A 107 1.03 5.25 -7.75
N PRO A 108 1.37 6.52 -8.00
CA PRO A 108 0.59 7.37 -8.89
C PRO A 108 0.54 6.77 -10.31
N GLY A 109 -0.66 6.59 -10.85
CA GLY A 109 -0.84 5.94 -12.15
C GLY A 109 -0.55 4.44 -12.15
N GLY A 110 -0.49 3.80 -10.96
CA GLY A 110 -0.42 2.37 -10.80
C GLY A 110 -1.53 1.64 -11.55
N LYS A 111 -1.14 0.68 -12.38
CA LYS A 111 -2.06 -0.14 -13.20
C LYS A 111 -1.65 -1.60 -13.15
N PHE A 112 -2.64 -2.47 -13.23
CA PHE A 112 -2.44 -3.91 -13.35
C PHE A 112 -2.87 -4.37 -14.75
N ALA A 113 -2.18 -5.38 -15.28
CA ALA A 113 -2.55 -5.99 -16.54
C ALA A 113 -3.90 -6.72 -16.43
N ASN A 114 -4.61 -6.85 -17.55
CA ASN A 114 -5.92 -7.49 -17.63
C ASN A 114 -5.97 -8.52 -18.76
N GLY A 115 -6.96 -9.41 -18.72
CA GLY A 115 -7.29 -10.26 -19.86
C GLY A 115 -7.89 -9.49 -21.04
N THR A 116 -7.92 -10.14 -22.20
CA THR A 116 -8.65 -9.65 -23.39
C THR A 116 -10.15 -9.82 -23.21
N SER A 117 -10.96 -9.14 -24.04
CA SER A 117 -12.42 -9.21 -24.03
C SER A 117 -12.92 -10.66 -23.98
N GLY A 118 -13.50 -11.07 -22.83
CA GLY A 118 -13.90 -12.45 -22.54
C GLY A 118 -13.30 -13.03 -21.26
N ASN A 119 -12.16 -12.52 -20.78
CA ASN A 119 -11.49 -12.94 -19.54
C ASN A 119 -11.10 -11.72 -18.68
N ASP A 120 -12.04 -10.79 -18.46
CA ASP A 120 -11.82 -9.62 -17.61
C ASP A 120 -11.61 -10.05 -16.15
N ILE A 121 -10.40 -9.79 -15.63
CA ILE A 121 -10.01 -10.05 -14.24
C ILE A 121 -9.98 -8.77 -13.39
N SER A 122 -10.50 -7.65 -13.92
CA SER A 122 -10.41 -6.34 -13.27
C SER A 122 -10.96 -6.36 -11.83
N THR A 123 -12.08 -7.04 -11.59
CA THR A 123 -12.68 -7.21 -10.26
C THR A 123 -11.79 -8.05 -9.33
N ALA A 124 -11.22 -9.14 -9.82
CA ALA A 124 -10.34 -9.99 -9.03
C ALA A 124 -9.06 -9.25 -8.63
N VAL A 125 -8.42 -8.59 -9.60
CA VAL A 125 -7.19 -7.81 -9.37
C VAL A 125 -7.43 -6.63 -8.43
N LYS A 126 -8.59 -5.96 -8.54
CA LYS A 126 -9.05 -4.94 -7.59
C LYS A 126 -9.13 -5.50 -6.17
N GLY A 127 -9.80 -6.64 -5.99
CA GLY A 127 -9.93 -7.29 -4.68
C GLY A 127 -8.57 -7.64 -4.06
N VAL A 128 -7.66 -8.18 -4.87
CA VAL A 128 -6.29 -8.52 -4.43
C VAL A 128 -5.51 -7.26 -4.02
N ALA A 129 -5.56 -6.20 -4.85
CA ALA A 129 -4.86 -4.96 -4.56
C ALA A 129 -5.37 -4.29 -3.27
N VAL A 130 -6.69 -4.20 -3.10
CA VAL A 130 -7.32 -3.65 -1.88
C VAL A 130 -6.94 -4.48 -0.67
N SER A 131 -7.04 -5.82 -0.73
CA SER A 131 -6.68 -6.71 0.38
C SER A 131 -5.22 -6.55 0.81
N ALA A 132 -4.29 -6.47 -0.15
CA ALA A 132 -2.88 -6.28 0.12
C ALA A 132 -2.60 -4.95 0.82
N VAL A 133 -3.20 -3.85 0.32
CA VAL A 133 -3.05 -2.52 0.90
C VAL A 133 -3.64 -2.45 2.30
N THR A 134 -4.85 -3.00 2.50
CA THR A 134 -5.49 -3.07 3.82
C THR A 134 -4.62 -3.81 4.84
N LYS A 135 -4.10 -4.99 4.50
CA LYS A 135 -3.20 -5.76 5.39
C LYS A 135 -1.96 -4.97 5.81
N ALA A 136 -1.32 -4.27 4.86
CA ALA A 136 -0.14 -3.46 5.14
C ALA A 136 -0.47 -2.26 6.04
N LEU A 137 -1.54 -1.53 5.75
CA LEU A 137 -1.96 -0.35 6.51
C LEU A 137 -2.47 -0.70 7.91
N ASP A 138 -3.21 -1.78 8.08
CA ASP A 138 -3.69 -2.25 9.39
C ASP A 138 -2.52 -2.58 10.30
N THR A 139 -1.54 -3.32 9.78
CA THR A 139 -0.33 -3.67 10.52
C THR A 139 0.49 -2.44 10.90
N LEU A 140 0.66 -1.50 9.96
CA LEU A 140 1.34 -0.23 10.23
C LEU A 140 0.62 0.56 11.34
N THR A 141 -0.71 0.62 11.29
CA THR A 141 -1.54 1.32 12.28
C THR A 141 -1.43 0.68 13.66
N ILE A 142 -1.40 -0.65 13.74
CA ILE A 142 -1.19 -1.38 15.00
C ILE A 142 0.22 -1.12 15.55
N ALA A 143 1.24 -1.14 14.68
CA ALA A 143 2.61 -0.87 15.08
C ALA A 143 2.78 0.54 15.65
N ILE A 144 2.20 1.56 15.00
CA ILE A 144 2.21 2.94 15.48
C ILE A 144 1.51 3.04 16.84
N ARG A 145 0.32 2.44 17.00
CA ARG A 145 -0.41 2.42 18.29
C ARG A 145 0.40 1.77 19.41
N LYS A 146 1.07 0.65 19.13
CA LYS A 146 1.92 -0.04 20.11
C LYS A 146 3.09 0.84 20.55
N THR A 147 3.78 1.47 19.61
CA THR A 147 4.90 2.39 19.90
C THR A 147 4.43 3.60 20.73
N ILE A 148 3.29 4.20 20.39
CA ILE A 148 2.70 5.30 21.16
C ILE A 148 2.35 4.84 22.58
N ASN A 149 1.72 3.67 22.73
CA ASN A 149 1.36 3.14 24.05
C ASN A 149 2.59 2.85 24.92
N THR A 150 3.64 2.25 24.35
CA THR A 150 4.91 2.05 25.05
C THR A 150 5.54 3.38 25.46
N GLY A 151 5.59 4.37 24.55
CA GLY A 151 6.09 5.71 24.86
C GLY A 151 5.29 6.37 26.00
N LEU A 152 3.96 6.35 25.93
CA LEU A 152 3.10 6.92 26.96
C LEU A 152 3.27 6.22 28.32
N LYS A 153 3.47 4.89 28.33
CA LYS A 153 3.77 4.16 29.57
C LYS A 153 5.08 4.63 30.19
N THR A 154 6.13 4.83 29.40
CA THR A 154 7.42 5.32 29.92
C THR A 154 7.30 6.72 30.53
N VAL A 155 6.50 7.61 29.91
CA VAL A 155 6.21 8.94 30.45
C VAL A 155 5.45 8.84 31.77
N LYS A 156 4.43 7.98 31.83
CA LYS A 156 3.68 7.74 33.08
C LYS A 156 4.61 7.25 34.19
N ASP A 157 5.41 6.23 33.91
CA ASP A 157 6.33 5.64 34.88
C ASP A 157 7.32 6.69 35.42
N ALA A 158 7.83 7.58 34.56
CA ALA A 158 8.72 8.68 34.95
C ALA A 158 8.04 9.70 35.87
N ILE A 159 6.77 10.05 35.61
CA ILE A 159 5.99 10.98 36.46
C ILE A 159 5.62 10.34 37.81
N THR A 160 5.37 9.03 37.84
CA THR A 160 4.97 8.34 39.08
C THR A 160 6.14 7.96 39.98
N LYS A 161 7.37 8.02 39.48
CA LYS A 161 8.60 7.65 40.21
C LYS A 161 9.36 8.86 40.76
N SER A 162 8.91 10.08 40.44
CA SER A 162 9.32 11.35 41.06
C SER A 162 8.39 11.69 42.22
#